data_AF-A0A4R5I8X0-F1
#
_entry.id   AF-A0A4R5I8X0-F1
#
_cell.length_a   1.000
_cell.length_b   1.000
_cell.length_c   1.000
_cell.angle_alpha   90.00
_cell.angle_beta   90.00
_cell.angle_gamma   90.00
#
_symmetry.space_group_name_H-M   'P 1'
#
loop_
_entity.id
_entity.type
_entity.pdbx_description
1 polymer ?
#
loop_
_entity_poly.entity_id
_entity_poly.type
_entity_poly.pdbx_seq_one_letter_code
_entity_poly.pdbx_strand_id
1 'polypeptide(L)'
;MRALQRKLLVAATTTVIASSAFAADDGELDACFSAAEAEYQVPSCILRGIHQVETSGSKSSNVVSRPNRDGTRDYGIMQHNDFWIRYFQRNFGITAQQIVQDRCLAIRGAGYVLRYEMNRARDFWTGVAKYHNPDPVIGYGYVLRVANAAKRFGCQIK
;
A
#
# COMPACT_ATOMS: atom_id res chain seq x y z
N MET A 1 -20.88 -64.34 34.56
CA MET A 1 -21.61 -63.16 34.04
C MET A 1 -20.73 -61.93 34.25
N ARG A 2 -20.03 -61.44 33.21
CA ARG A 2 -19.19 -60.23 33.27
C ARG A 2 -19.92 -59.11 32.53
N ALA A 3 -20.27 -58.05 33.24
CA ALA A 3 -20.94 -56.87 32.67
C ALA A 3 -19.93 -56.05 31.85
N LEU A 4 -20.22 -55.84 30.56
CA LEU A 4 -19.50 -54.88 29.72
C LEU A 4 -19.99 -53.46 30.06
N GLN A 5 -19.14 -52.66 30.71
CA GLN A 5 -19.35 -51.21 30.81
C GLN A 5 -19.03 -50.56 29.46
N ARG A 6 -20.04 -50.01 28.79
CA ARG A 6 -19.89 -49.15 27.61
C ARG A 6 -19.31 -47.81 28.06
N LYS A 7 -18.05 -47.54 27.73
CA LYS A 7 -17.44 -46.21 27.88
C LYS A 7 -18.08 -45.29 26.82
N LEU A 8 -18.90 -44.32 27.26
CA LEU A 8 -19.30 -43.21 26.40
C LEU A 8 -18.07 -42.36 26.10
N LEU A 9 -17.68 -42.28 24.83
CA LEU A 9 -16.76 -41.28 24.32
C LEU A 9 -17.55 -39.98 24.10
N VAL A 10 -17.33 -38.98 24.95
CA VAL A 10 -17.81 -37.61 24.72
C VAL A 10 -16.84 -36.96 23.73
N ALA A 11 -17.29 -36.71 22.51
CA ALA A 11 -16.50 -35.97 21.52
C ALA A 11 -16.47 -34.49 21.92
N ALA A 12 -15.32 -34.00 22.37
CA ALA A 12 -15.10 -32.59 22.62
C ALA A 12 -14.98 -31.86 21.28
N THR A 13 -16.04 -31.19 20.84
CA THR A 13 -16.01 -30.29 19.68
C THR A 13 -15.32 -28.99 20.10
N THR A 14 -14.04 -28.86 19.80
CA THR A 14 -13.30 -27.60 19.89
C THR A 14 -13.71 -26.69 18.73
N THR A 15 -14.61 -25.75 18.99
CA THR A 15 -14.88 -24.64 18.07
C THR A 15 -13.66 -23.73 18.00
N VAL A 16 -13.00 -23.71 16.85
CA VAL A 16 -11.92 -22.77 16.54
C VAL A 16 -12.56 -21.42 16.19
N ILE A 17 -12.45 -20.43 17.08
CA ILE A 17 -12.85 -19.04 16.78
C ILE A 17 -11.71 -18.43 15.96
N ALA A 18 -11.87 -18.32 14.65
CA ALA A 18 -10.90 -17.66 13.78
C ALA A 18 -10.98 -16.13 13.89
N SER A 19 -9.82 -15.49 13.87
CA SER A 19 -9.51 -14.10 14.25
C SER A 19 -10.16 -13.02 13.37
N SER A 20 -10.98 -12.15 13.98
CA SER A 20 -11.64 -11.00 13.34
C SER A 20 -10.72 -9.82 13.00
N ALA A 21 -9.55 -9.72 13.63
CA ALA A 21 -8.66 -8.56 13.50
C ALA A 21 -7.99 -8.44 12.12
N PHE A 22 -7.70 -9.56 11.45
CA PHE A 22 -7.04 -9.54 10.12
C PHE A 22 -7.98 -9.04 9.02
N ALA A 23 -9.26 -9.43 9.06
CA ALA A 23 -10.23 -8.95 8.08
C ALA A 23 -10.54 -7.45 8.24
N ALA A 24 -10.46 -6.94 9.47
CA ALA A 24 -10.67 -5.52 9.75
C ALA A 24 -9.55 -4.62 9.20
N ASP A 25 -8.29 -5.06 9.30
CA ASP A 25 -7.11 -4.35 8.76
C ASP A 25 -7.17 -4.25 7.22
N ASP A 26 -7.62 -5.32 6.56
CA ASP A 26 -7.75 -5.39 5.10
C ASP A 26 -8.86 -4.47 4.61
N GLY A 27 -10.00 -4.46 5.30
CA GLY A 27 -11.12 -3.56 5.01
C GLY A 27 -10.76 -2.07 5.19
N GLU A 28 -9.94 -1.73 6.19
CA GLU A 28 -9.47 -0.36 6.42
C GLU A 28 -8.59 0.13 5.26
N LEU A 29 -7.56 -0.63 4.90
CA LEU A 29 -6.67 -0.31 3.78
C LEU A 29 -7.45 -0.18 2.46
N ASP A 30 -8.42 -1.07 2.23
CA ASP A 30 -9.26 -1.04 1.05
C ASP A 30 -10.10 0.23 0.94
N ALA A 31 -10.68 0.67 2.07
CA ALA A 31 -11.40 1.93 2.14
C ALA A 31 -10.48 3.12 1.86
N CYS A 32 -9.25 3.10 2.37
CA CYS A 32 -8.28 4.17 2.16
C CYS A 32 -7.80 4.28 0.71
N PHE A 33 -7.58 3.15 0.01
CA PHE A 33 -7.33 3.17 -1.43
C PHE A 33 -8.51 3.70 -2.23
N SER A 34 -9.74 3.32 -1.86
CA SER A 34 -10.96 3.79 -2.53
C SER A 34 -11.18 5.29 -2.32
N ALA A 35 -10.93 5.77 -1.09
CA ALA A 35 -10.98 7.19 -0.77
C ALA A 35 -9.93 8.01 -1.55
N ALA A 36 -8.70 7.52 -1.64
CA ALA A 36 -7.65 8.17 -2.42
C ALA A 36 -7.95 8.19 -3.93
N GLU A 37 -8.56 7.12 -4.47
CA GLU A 37 -9.07 7.12 -5.85
C GLU A 37 -10.12 8.20 -6.06
N ALA A 38 -11.12 8.29 -5.18
CA ALA A 38 -12.17 9.29 -5.29
C ALA A 38 -11.63 10.72 -5.14
N GLU A 39 -10.72 10.95 -4.19
CA GLU A 39 -10.17 12.28 -3.90
C GLU A 39 -9.24 12.78 -5.00
N TYR A 40 -8.32 11.93 -5.47
CA TYR A 40 -7.28 12.33 -6.43
C TYR A 40 -7.56 11.88 -7.85
N GLN A 41 -8.67 11.18 -8.11
CA GLN A 41 -9.07 10.68 -9.43
C GLN A 41 -7.98 9.79 -10.06
N VAL A 42 -7.21 9.05 -9.25
CA VAL A 42 -6.19 8.10 -9.73
C VAL A 42 -6.68 6.67 -9.52
N PRO A 43 -6.43 5.72 -10.42
CA PRO A 43 -6.96 4.37 -10.25
C PRO A 43 -6.41 3.69 -8.99
N SER A 44 -7.28 3.25 -8.08
CA SER A 44 -6.92 2.53 -6.85
C SER A 44 -6.13 1.26 -7.15
N CYS A 45 -6.44 0.57 -8.25
CA CYS A 45 -5.68 -0.61 -8.67
C CYS A 45 -4.22 -0.27 -9.04
N ILE A 46 -3.93 0.96 -9.48
CA ILE A 46 -2.56 1.44 -9.70
C ILE A 46 -1.89 1.80 -8.38
N LEU A 47 -2.60 2.48 -7.46
CA LEU A 47 -2.07 2.75 -6.11
C LEU A 47 -1.73 1.46 -5.36
N ARG A 48 -2.55 0.43 -5.47
CA ARG A 48 -2.28 -0.91 -4.92
C ARG A 48 -1.11 -1.59 -5.62
N GLY A 49 -0.98 -1.40 -6.94
CA GLY A 49 0.19 -1.83 -7.70
C GLY A 49 1.49 -1.18 -7.20
N ILE A 50 1.46 0.12 -6.92
CA ILE A 50 2.57 0.86 -6.31
C ILE A 50 2.87 0.30 -4.92
N HIS A 51 1.87 0.18 -4.03
CA HIS A 51 2.03 -0.41 -2.70
C HIS A 51 2.68 -1.80 -2.74
N GLN A 52 2.27 -2.65 -3.69
CA GLN A 52 2.85 -3.98 -3.90
C GLN A 52 4.31 -3.91 -4.36
N VAL A 53 4.69 -2.95 -5.20
CA VAL A 53 6.07 -2.80 -5.69
C VAL A 53 6.98 -2.20 -4.63
N GLU A 54 6.48 -1.22 -3.87
CA GLU A 54 7.27 -0.50 -2.86
C GLU A 54 7.57 -1.36 -1.63
N THR A 55 6.57 -2.09 -1.13
CA THR A 55 6.70 -2.77 0.17
C THR A 55 6.17 -4.19 0.17
N SER A 56 5.94 -4.80 -1.00
CA SER A 56 5.32 -6.12 -1.13
C SER A 56 3.93 -6.22 -0.47
N GLY A 57 3.19 -5.11 -0.41
CA GLY A 57 1.89 -5.06 0.23
C GLY A 57 1.96 -5.03 1.76
N SER A 58 3.07 -4.57 2.34
CA SER A 58 3.25 -4.48 3.79
C SER A 58 2.12 -3.67 4.44
N LYS A 59 1.57 -4.22 5.52
CA LYS A 59 0.57 -3.57 6.37
C LYS A 59 1.18 -3.01 7.67
N SER A 60 2.50 -3.11 7.81
CA SER A 60 3.20 -2.62 9.01
C SER A 60 3.12 -1.10 9.10
N SER A 61 2.83 -0.58 10.29
CA SER A 61 3.26 0.76 10.68
C SER A 61 4.78 0.76 10.85
N ASN A 62 5.45 1.92 10.84
CA ASN A 62 6.90 2.01 11.08
C ASN A 62 7.80 1.53 9.92
N VAL A 63 7.29 1.47 8.68
CA VAL A 63 8.12 1.18 7.50
C VAL A 63 8.94 2.41 7.13
N VAL A 64 10.27 2.29 7.20
CA VAL A 64 11.24 3.29 6.73
C VAL A 64 12.36 2.55 5.99
N SER A 65 12.73 3.02 4.80
CA SER A 65 13.80 2.41 4.02
C SER A 65 15.17 2.58 4.69
N ARG A 66 16.13 1.73 4.28
CA ARG A 66 17.54 2.03 4.49
C ARG A 66 17.88 3.30 3.69
N PRO A 67 18.90 4.09 4.09
CA PRO A 67 19.32 5.24 3.30
C PRO A 67 19.59 4.85 1.84
N ASN A 68 19.03 5.64 0.93
CA ASN A 68 19.32 5.61 -0.49
C ASN A 68 20.77 6.04 -0.74
N ARG A 69 21.26 5.84 -1.97
CA ARG A 69 22.64 6.17 -2.34
C ARG A 69 22.99 7.65 -2.12
N ASP A 70 22.00 8.53 -2.24
CA ASP A 70 22.12 9.97 -2.02
C ASP A 70 21.90 10.39 -0.55
N GLY A 71 21.69 9.43 0.35
CA GLY A 71 21.44 9.65 1.78
C GLY A 71 19.98 9.92 2.14
N THR A 72 19.07 10.04 1.15
CA THR A 72 17.64 10.20 1.42
C THR A 72 17.02 8.90 1.95
N ARG A 73 15.81 8.99 2.51
CA ARG A 73 15.00 7.83 2.92
C ARG A 73 13.58 7.91 2.37
N ASP A 74 12.90 6.77 2.42
CA ASP A 74 11.53 6.59 1.99
C ASP A 74 10.66 6.09 3.15
N TYR A 75 9.45 6.65 3.26
CA TYR A 75 8.65 6.59 4.48
C TYR A 75 7.26 6.01 4.23
N GLY A 76 6.83 5.14 5.14
CA GLY A 76 5.52 4.50 5.14
C GLY A 76 5.37 3.42 4.07
N ILE A 77 4.19 2.81 4.03
CA ILE A 77 3.88 1.68 3.13
C ILE A 77 3.92 2.05 1.64
N MET A 78 3.82 3.36 1.34
CA MET A 78 3.87 3.92 -0.01
C MET A 78 5.24 4.50 -0.38
N GLN A 79 6.24 4.39 0.53
CA GLN A 79 7.62 4.81 0.33
C GLN A 79 7.77 6.26 -0.20
N HIS A 80 7.14 7.20 0.51
CA HIS A 80 7.31 8.64 0.24
C HIS A 80 8.75 9.07 0.49
N ASN A 81 9.48 9.49 -0.54
CA ASN A 81 10.84 9.97 -0.36
C ASN A 81 10.90 11.28 0.47
N ASP A 82 12.03 11.53 1.12
CA ASP A 82 12.38 12.76 1.83
C ASP A 82 11.96 14.06 1.12
N PHE A 83 12.06 14.13 -0.22
CA PHE A 83 11.57 15.28 -0.98
C PHE A 83 10.08 15.54 -0.72
N TRP A 84 9.25 14.49 -0.83
CA TRP A 84 7.81 14.56 -0.60
C TRP A 84 7.48 14.80 0.87
N ILE A 85 8.21 14.19 1.79
CA ILE A 85 8.05 14.47 3.23
C ILE A 85 8.26 15.95 3.53
N ARG A 86 9.34 16.56 3.01
CA ARG A 86 9.58 18.00 3.19
C ARG A 86 8.49 18.83 2.52
N TYR A 87 8.00 18.42 1.36
CA TYR A 87 6.89 19.07 0.68
C TYR A 87 5.61 19.04 1.54
N PHE A 88 5.24 17.87 2.06
CA PHE A 88 4.04 17.70 2.89
C PHE A 88 4.14 18.46 4.21
N GLN A 89 5.31 18.44 4.85
CA GLN A 89 5.52 19.21 6.08
C GLN A 89 5.32 20.71 5.84
N ARG A 90 5.86 21.25 4.74
CA ARG A 90 5.79 22.67 4.43
C ARG A 90 4.40 23.13 4.01
N ASN A 91 3.70 22.33 3.22
CA ASN A 91 2.42 22.73 2.63
C ASN A 91 1.19 22.28 3.42
N PHE A 92 1.31 21.20 4.20
CA PHE A 92 0.19 20.58 4.92
C PHE A 92 0.46 20.32 6.40
N GLY A 93 1.69 20.58 6.89
CA GLY A 93 2.06 20.28 8.29
C GLY A 93 2.18 18.78 8.60
N ILE A 94 2.22 17.92 7.58
CA ILE A 94 2.29 16.47 7.72
C ILE A 94 3.75 16.03 7.87
N THR A 95 4.07 15.36 8.98
CA THR A 95 5.40 14.87 9.33
C THR A 95 5.69 13.49 8.74
N ALA A 96 6.97 13.12 8.63
CA ALA A 96 7.39 11.74 8.34
C ALA A 96 6.79 10.74 9.34
N GLN A 97 6.77 11.08 10.62
CA GLN A 97 6.24 10.21 11.66
C GLN A 97 4.75 9.90 11.43
N GLN A 98 3.95 10.91 11.08
CA GLN A 98 2.54 10.69 10.74
C GLN A 98 2.39 9.79 9.51
N ILE A 99 3.16 10.02 8.44
CA ILE A 99 3.14 9.15 7.24
C ILE A 99 3.49 7.70 7.58
N VAL A 100 4.41 7.49 8.52
CA VAL A 100 4.88 6.16 8.91
C VAL A 100 3.90 5.44 9.85
N GLN A 101 3.15 6.18 10.66
CA GLN A 101 2.22 5.66 11.66
C GLN A 101 0.79 5.52 11.14
N ASP A 102 0.38 6.38 10.20
CA ASP A 102 -0.95 6.38 9.58
C ASP A 102 -0.86 5.92 8.12
N ARG A 103 -1.27 4.67 7.89
CA ARG A 103 -1.25 4.03 6.56
C ARG A 103 -2.20 4.70 5.59
N CYS A 104 -3.36 5.17 6.06
CA CYS A 104 -4.32 5.85 5.23
C CYS A 104 -3.80 7.22 4.79
N LEU A 105 -3.10 7.93 5.68
CA LEU A 105 -2.37 9.15 5.32
C LEU A 105 -1.25 8.88 4.31
N ALA A 106 -0.51 7.77 4.44
CA ALA A 106 0.48 7.37 3.45
C ALA A 106 -0.16 7.10 2.07
N ILE A 107 -1.30 6.38 2.01
CA ILE A 107 -2.03 6.10 0.77
C ILE A 107 -2.60 7.37 0.15
N ARG A 108 -3.19 8.23 0.97
CA ARG A 108 -3.70 9.54 0.55
C ARG A 108 -2.58 10.41 -0.02
N GLY A 109 -1.44 10.47 0.67
CA GLY A 109 -0.23 11.12 0.16
C GLY A 109 0.24 10.55 -1.19
N ALA A 110 0.14 9.24 -1.39
CA ALA A 110 0.51 8.61 -2.66
C ALA A 110 -0.47 8.97 -3.78
N GLY A 111 -1.76 9.04 -3.48
CA GLY A 111 -2.78 9.56 -4.40
C GLY A 111 -2.47 11.00 -4.82
N TYR A 112 -2.11 11.86 -3.87
CA TYR A 112 -1.69 13.23 -4.15
C TYR A 112 -0.47 13.29 -5.08
N VAL A 113 0.60 12.56 -4.76
CA VAL A 113 1.85 12.54 -5.54
C VAL A 113 1.61 12.02 -6.95
N LEU A 114 0.88 10.91 -7.08
CA LEU A 114 0.59 10.33 -8.39
C LEU A 114 -0.22 11.30 -9.25
N ARG A 115 -1.26 11.93 -8.68
CA ARG A 115 -2.03 12.97 -9.38
C ARG A 115 -1.16 14.17 -9.76
N TYR A 116 -0.30 14.64 -8.86
CA TYR A 116 0.61 15.74 -9.12
C TYR A 116 1.52 15.44 -10.32
N GLU A 117 2.13 14.26 -10.36
CA GLU A 117 3.01 13.87 -11.46
C GLU A 117 2.26 13.61 -12.77
N MET A 118 1.09 12.96 -12.70
CA MET A 118 0.22 12.75 -13.87
C MET A 118 -0.19 14.07 -14.53
N ASN A 119 -0.52 15.10 -13.73
CA ASN A 119 -0.89 16.41 -14.26
C ASN A 119 0.28 17.11 -15.00
N ARG A 120 1.52 16.69 -14.72
CA ARG A 120 2.75 17.24 -15.32
C ARG A 120 3.38 16.28 -16.34
N ALA A 121 2.73 15.16 -16.61
CA ALA A 121 3.17 14.15 -17.54
C ALA A 121 2.48 14.31 -18.89
N ARG A 122 3.12 13.82 -19.95
CA ARG A 122 2.53 13.81 -21.30
C ARG A 122 1.47 12.72 -21.46
N ASP A 123 1.56 11.68 -20.64
CA ASP A 123 0.67 10.53 -20.64
C ASP A 123 0.64 9.90 -19.24
N PHE A 124 -0.32 8.99 -19.05
CA PHE A 124 -0.56 8.30 -17.80
C PHE A 124 0.68 7.56 -17.26
N TRP A 125 1.35 6.79 -18.11
CA TRP A 125 2.47 5.94 -17.70
C TRP A 125 3.73 6.74 -17.41
N THR A 126 3.94 7.85 -18.11
CA THR A 126 4.95 8.84 -17.73
C THR A 126 4.68 9.41 -16.33
N GLY A 127 3.42 9.63 -15.96
CA GLY A 127 3.05 10.05 -14.60
C GLY A 127 3.38 8.98 -13.55
N VAL A 128 3.05 7.72 -13.84
CA VAL A 128 3.39 6.58 -12.96
C VAL A 128 4.91 6.40 -12.84
N ALA A 129 5.67 6.57 -13.91
CA ALA A 129 7.13 6.51 -13.87
C ALA A 129 7.71 7.59 -12.94
N LYS A 130 7.20 8.82 -13.05
CA LYS A 130 7.63 9.97 -12.27
C LYS A 130 7.32 9.88 -10.77
N TYR A 131 6.32 9.06 -10.38
CA TYR A 131 6.10 8.74 -8.97
C TYR A 131 7.38 8.18 -8.31
N HIS A 132 8.08 7.29 -9.01
CA HIS A 132 9.29 6.64 -8.51
C HIS A 132 10.55 7.46 -8.77
N ASN A 133 10.69 7.99 -9.98
CA ASN A 133 11.87 8.78 -10.35
C ASN A 133 11.53 9.76 -11.49
N PRO A 134 11.90 11.05 -11.38
CA PRO A 134 11.66 12.02 -12.44
C PRO A 134 12.40 11.72 -13.76
N ASP A 135 13.46 10.90 -13.74
CA ASP A 135 14.16 10.44 -14.92
C ASP A 135 13.35 9.33 -15.64
N PRO A 136 12.84 9.60 -16.87
CA PRO A 136 12.02 8.65 -17.60
C PRO A 136 12.76 7.37 -18.00
N VAL A 137 14.09 7.40 -18.13
CA VAL A 137 14.90 6.21 -18.48
C VAL A 137 14.90 5.21 -17.32
N ILE A 138 14.98 5.72 -16.09
CA ILE A 138 14.97 4.88 -14.87
C ILE A 138 13.57 4.32 -14.61
N GLY A 139 12.52 5.09 -14.90
CA GLY A 139 11.14 4.75 -14.58
C GLY A 139 10.53 3.59 -15.37
N TYR A 140 11.10 3.17 -16.51
CA TYR A 140 10.48 2.14 -17.36
C TYR A 140 10.33 0.80 -16.65
N GLY A 141 11.41 0.31 -16.00
CA GLY A 141 11.37 -0.94 -15.25
C GLY A 141 10.37 -0.90 -14.08
N TYR A 142 10.24 0.27 -13.45
CA TYR A 142 9.27 0.49 -12.39
C TYR A 142 7.83 0.37 -12.90
N VAL A 143 7.50 1.04 -14.00
CA VAL A 143 6.17 1.01 -14.62
C VAL A 143 5.74 -0.41 -14.96
N LEU A 144 6.62 -1.24 -15.53
CA LEU A 144 6.28 -2.63 -15.84
C LEU A 144 5.93 -3.44 -14.59
N ARG A 145 6.65 -3.24 -13.48
CA ARG A 145 6.34 -3.90 -12.21
C ARG A 145 4.98 -3.44 -11.66
N VAL A 146 4.72 -2.14 -11.67
CA VAL A 146 3.44 -1.57 -11.22
C VAL A 146 2.29 -2.07 -12.08
N ALA A 147 2.41 -2.03 -13.40
CA ALA A 147 1.38 -2.51 -14.33
C ALA A 147 1.05 -3.99 -14.10
N ASN A 148 2.07 -4.83 -13.90
CA ASN A 148 1.88 -6.25 -13.62
C ASN A 148 1.26 -6.50 -12.24
N ALA A 149 1.66 -5.74 -11.21
CA ALA A 149 1.04 -5.83 -9.89
C ALA A 149 -0.43 -5.37 -9.92
N ALA A 150 -0.72 -4.26 -10.61
CA ALA A 150 -2.04 -3.65 -10.70
C ALA A 150 -3.11 -4.60 -11.30
N LYS A 151 -2.73 -5.50 -12.21
CA LYS A 151 -3.63 -6.54 -12.75
C LYS A 151 -4.26 -7.41 -11.66
N ARG A 152 -3.54 -7.66 -10.56
CA ARG A 152 -4.05 -8.44 -9.41
C ARG A 152 -5.15 -7.71 -8.64
N PHE A 153 -5.25 -6.40 -8.84
CA PHE A 153 -6.20 -5.51 -8.19
C PHE A 153 -7.28 -5.00 -9.16
N GLY A 154 -7.49 -5.67 -10.29
CA GLY A 154 -8.60 -5.40 -11.21
C GLY A 154 -8.31 -4.39 -12.33
N CYS A 155 -7.10 -3.83 -12.41
CA CYS A 155 -6.73 -2.94 -13.51
C CYS A 155 -6.64 -3.70 -14.84
N GLN A 156 -7.39 -3.24 -15.84
CA GLN A 156 -7.29 -3.69 -17.23
C GLN A 156 -6.19 -2.88 -17.93
N ILE A 157 -4.97 -3.40 -17.96
CA ILE A 157 -3.85 -2.75 -18.66
C ILE A 157 -3.83 -3.21 -20.12
N LYS A 158 -4.03 -2.26 -21.05
CA LYS A 158 -3.98 -2.48 -22.49
C LYS A 158 -2.63 -2.12 -23.06
#